data_AF-U5EE47-F1
#
_entry.id   AF-U5EE47-F1
#
_cell.length_a   1.000
_cell.length_b   1.000
_cell.length_c   1.000
_cell.angle_alpha   90.00
_cell.angle_beta   90.00
_cell.angle_gamma   90.00
#
_symmetry.space_group_name_H-M   'P 1'
#
loop_
_entity.id
_entity.type
_entity.pdbx_description
1 polymer ?
#
loop_
_entity_poly.entity_id
_entity_poly.type
_entity_poly.pdbx_seq_one_letter_code
_entity_poly.pdbx_strand_id
1 'polypeptide(L)'
;MDGVLPTAADARGWLDQGARCLEGERPVLLIGALRNSKEKFAVCERADTTRVLRAWAPGLRSQPFEAPFFTYTANSQQFRHDDGMKIDLSKATVTVTDDPQNPRYIVGFVVEAYWSAIY
;
A
#
# COMPACT_ATOMS: atom_id res chain seq x y z
N MET A 1 11.60 9.22 8.93
CA MET A 1 12.07 10.48 8.33
C MET A 1 11.01 10.89 7.35
N ASP A 2 10.32 12.00 7.64
CA ASP A 2 9.30 12.55 6.76
C ASP A 2 9.90 13.77 6.01
N GLY A 3 9.45 14.04 4.78
CA GLY A 3 9.64 15.35 4.12
C GLY A 3 10.50 15.44 2.85
N VAL A 4 11.29 14.43 2.51
CA VAL A 4 11.95 14.29 1.18
C VAL A 4 12.03 12.78 0.90
N LEU A 5 11.72 12.33 -0.32
CA LEU A 5 11.92 10.92 -0.70
C LEU A 5 13.42 10.62 -0.54
N PRO A 6 13.83 9.69 0.36
CA PRO A 6 15.24 9.37 0.50
C PRO A 6 15.78 8.83 -0.82
N THR A 7 17.01 9.19 -1.20
CA THR A 7 17.71 8.65 -2.38
C THR A 7 17.82 7.11 -2.39
N ALA A 8 17.59 6.47 -1.24
CA ALA A 8 17.53 5.02 -1.08
C ALA A 8 16.10 4.43 -1.06
N ALA A 9 15.06 5.24 -1.33
CA ALA A 9 13.77 4.69 -1.76
C ALA A 9 13.99 3.80 -3.00
N ASP A 10 14.95 4.10 -3.86
CA ASP A 10 15.27 3.20 -4.97
C ASP A 10 15.82 1.82 -4.52
N ALA A 11 16.54 1.76 -3.38
CA ALA A 11 17.26 0.56 -2.93
C ALA A 11 16.41 -0.46 -2.13
N ARG A 12 15.20 -0.10 -1.68
CA ARG A 12 14.32 -0.97 -0.85
C ARG A 12 13.06 -1.46 -1.57
N GLY A 13 13.07 -1.46 -2.91
CA GLY A 13 11.97 -2.03 -3.70
C GLY A 13 10.86 -1.06 -4.08
N TRP A 14 11.08 0.24 -3.97
CA TRP A 14 10.09 1.28 -4.31
C TRP A 14 10.00 1.59 -5.82
N LEU A 15 10.89 1.00 -6.63
CA LEU A 15 10.84 0.91 -8.09
C LEU A 15 10.25 -0.41 -8.59
N ASP A 16 9.69 -1.25 -7.71
CA ASP A 16 8.96 -2.42 -8.17
C ASP A 16 7.76 -1.93 -9.00
N GLN A 17 7.76 -2.28 -10.29
CA GLN A 17 6.73 -1.79 -11.20
C GLN A 17 5.33 -2.20 -10.73
N GLY A 18 5.21 -3.24 -9.90
CA GLY A 18 3.94 -3.67 -9.32
C GLY A 18 3.38 -2.80 -8.19
N ALA A 19 4.18 -1.92 -7.56
CA ALA A 19 3.75 -1.13 -6.39
C ALA A 19 4.31 0.30 -6.42
N ARG A 20 4.08 1.03 -7.53
CA ARG A 20 4.54 2.42 -7.73
C ARG A 20 3.45 3.32 -8.31
N CYS A 21 3.48 4.60 -8.02
CA CYS A 21 2.61 5.60 -8.65
C CYS A 21 2.96 5.80 -10.14
N LEU A 22 1.95 6.09 -10.96
CA LEU A 22 2.13 6.40 -12.38
C LEU A 22 2.64 7.82 -12.60
N GLU A 23 3.05 8.12 -13.83
CA GLU A 23 3.40 9.46 -14.26
C GLU A 23 2.24 10.43 -14.02
N GLY A 24 2.51 11.54 -13.34
CA GLY A 24 1.50 12.53 -12.94
C GLY A 24 0.74 12.23 -11.65
N GLU A 25 0.90 11.04 -11.06
CA GLU A 25 0.38 10.73 -9.72
C GLU A 25 1.38 11.17 -8.63
N ARG A 26 0.84 11.62 -7.49
CA ARG A 26 1.66 12.02 -6.33
C ARG A 26 1.75 10.89 -5.30
N PRO A 27 2.93 10.48 -4.85
CA PRO A 27 3.05 9.50 -3.77
C PRO A 27 2.64 10.10 -2.42
N VAL A 28 1.81 9.40 -1.66
CA VAL A 28 1.28 9.82 -0.35
C VAL A 28 1.86 8.98 0.78
N LEU A 29 1.77 7.67 0.67
CA LEU A 29 2.30 6.71 1.64
C LEU A 29 2.88 5.56 0.85
N LEU A 30 4.09 5.19 1.16
CA LEU A 30 4.74 4.04 0.56
C LEU A 30 5.11 3.11 1.72
N ILE A 31 4.80 1.81 1.61
CA ILE A 31 5.26 0.71 2.50
C ILE A 31 6.09 -0.30 1.69
N GLY A 32 7.36 -0.46 2.07
CA GLY A 32 8.38 -1.15 1.25
C GLY A 32 9.17 -2.22 1.98
N ALA A 33 9.06 -2.30 3.32
CA ALA A 33 9.55 -3.43 4.09
C ALA A 33 8.52 -3.83 5.13
N LEU A 34 8.13 -5.11 5.07
CA LEU A 34 7.20 -5.76 5.98
C LEU A 34 7.90 -6.96 6.61
N ARG A 35 7.67 -7.19 7.90
CA ARG A 35 8.26 -8.33 8.61
C ARG A 35 7.80 -9.64 7.98
N ASN A 36 8.74 -10.49 7.59
CA ASN A 36 8.50 -11.83 7.03
C ASN A 36 7.57 -11.84 5.79
N SER A 37 7.52 -10.73 5.04
CA SER A 37 6.56 -10.51 3.97
C SER A 37 7.26 -9.85 2.78
N LYS A 38 6.82 -10.21 1.57
CA LYS A 38 7.34 -9.65 0.31
C LYS A 38 6.42 -8.60 -0.29
N GLU A 39 5.26 -8.41 0.31
CA GLU A 39 4.22 -7.49 -0.11
C GLU A 39 4.75 -6.05 -0.07
N LYS A 40 4.35 -5.27 -1.07
CA LYS A 40 4.70 -3.85 -1.21
C LYS A 40 3.44 -3.08 -1.54
N PHE A 41 3.34 -1.88 -0.97
CA PHE A 41 2.15 -1.05 -1.12
C PHE A 41 2.52 0.41 -1.35
N ALA A 42 1.86 1.05 -2.32
CA ALA A 42 1.98 2.47 -2.59
C ALA A 42 0.59 3.11 -2.63
N VAL A 43 0.38 4.15 -1.84
CA VAL A 43 -0.77 5.03 -1.92
C VAL A 43 -0.40 6.22 -2.78
N CYS A 44 -1.16 6.39 -3.84
CA CYS A 44 -0.97 7.41 -4.85
C CYS A 44 -2.19 8.33 -4.89
N GLU A 45 -1.96 9.63 -4.97
CA GLU A 45 -2.97 10.65 -5.18
C GLU A 45 -2.98 11.04 -6.66
N ARG A 46 -4.14 10.90 -7.30
CA ARG A 46 -4.37 11.26 -8.69
C ARG A 46 -4.64 12.76 -8.82
N ALA A 47 -4.65 13.25 -10.06
CA ALA A 47 -4.87 14.67 -10.36
C ALA A 47 -6.20 15.21 -9.82
N ASP A 48 -7.22 14.36 -9.71
CA ASP A 48 -8.54 14.68 -9.15
C ASP A 48 -8.59 14.57 -7.61
N THR A 49 -7.43 14.47 -6.95
CA THR A 49 -7.24 14.27 -5.50
C THR A 49 -7.73 12.92 -4.97
N THR A 50 -8.19 12.00 -5.84
CA THR A 50 -8.55 10.66 -5.41
C THR A 50 -7.31 9.85 -5.05
N ARG A 51 -7.45 8.98 -4.04
CA ARG A 51 -6.37 8.07 -3.63
C ARG A 51 -6.61 6.67 -4.16
N VAL A 52 -5.54 6.04 -4.59
CA VAL A 52 -5.52 4.64 -5.00
C VAL A 52 -4.36 3.94 -4.31
N LEU A 53 -4.60 2.70 -3.89
CA LEU A 53 -3.57 1.79 -3.46
C LEU A 53 -3.10 0.96 -4.65
N ARG A 54 -1.80 0.94 -4.90
CA ARG A 54 -1.14 0.03 -5.85
C ARG A 54 -0.33 -0.98 -5.06
N ALA A 55 -0.58 -2.27 -5.28
CA ALA A 55 -0.02 -3.34 -4.48
C ALA A 55 0.68 -4.39 -5.34
N TRP A 56 1.91 -4.73 -4.95
CA TRP A 56 2.59 -5.95 -5.37
C TRP A 56 2.59 -6.89 -4.18
N ALA A 57 1.60 -7.77 -4.13
CA ALA A 57 1.37 -8.64 -2.99
C ALA A 57 1.20 -10.09 -3.47
N PRO A 58 2.32 -10.78 -3.79
CA PRO A 58 2.27 -12.11 -4.39
C PRO A 58 1.61 -13.17 -3.50
N GLY A 59 1.59 -12.97 -2.17
CA GLY A 59 0.83 -13.82 -1.25
C GLY A 59 -0.69 -13.62 -1.29
N LEU A 60 -1.16 -12.52 -1.91
CA LEU A 60 -2.59 -12.19 -2.07
C LEU A 60 -3.07 -12.39 -3.50
N ARG A 61 -2.28 -11.95 -4.50
CA ARG A 61 -2.57 -12.07 -5.94
C ARG A 61 -1.28 -12.30 -6.72
N SER A 62 -1.36 -13.14 -7.74
CA SER A 62 -0.21 -13.47 -8.60
C SER A 62 0.27 -12.29 -9.45
N GLN A 63 -0.58 -11.28 -9.65
CA GLN A 63 -0.27 -10.06 -10.40
C GLN A 63 -0.44 -8.83 -9.51
N PRO A 64 0.28 -7.73 -9.82
CA PRO A 64 0.01 -6.43 -9.23
C PRO A 64 -1.46 -6.01 -9.40
N PHE A 65 -1.99 -5.26 -8.44
CA PHE A 65 -3.38 -4.78 -8.50
C PHE A 65 -3.55 -3.38 -7.90
N GLU A 66 -4.69 -2.77 -8.21
CA GLU A 66 -5.11 -1.48 -7.66
C GLU A 66 -6.34 -1.64 -6.79
N ALA A 67 -6.43 -0.91 -5.68
CA ALA A 67 -7.63 -0.82 -4.87
C ALA A 67 -8.01 0.66 -4.64
N PRO A 68 -9.23 1.09 -4.97
CA PRO A 68 -9.69 2.45 -4.70
C PRO A 68 -9.75 2.74 -3.20
N PHE A 69 -9.51 4.01 -2.85
CA PHE A 69 -9.71 4.51 -1.50
C PHE A 69 -11.17 4.36 -1.07
N PHE A 70 -11.37 3.87 0.15
CA PHE A 70 -12.68 3.66 0.73
C PHE A 70 -12.97 4.69 1.83
N THR A 71 -12.13 4.77 2.86
CA THR A 71 -12.31 5.70 3.98
C THR A 71 -11.04 5.84 4.84
N TYR A 72 -11.03 6.82 5.74
CA TYR A 72 -10.07 6.90 6.84
C TYR A 72 -10.64 6.24 8.11
N THR A 73 -9.74 5.69 8.92
CA THR A 73 -9.98 5.44 10.33
C THR A 73 -9.12 6.38 11.16
N ALA A 74 -9.21 6.29 12.49
CA ALA A 74 -8.33 7.04 13.39
C ALA A 74 -6.83 6.79 13.13
N ASN A 75 -6.46 5.60 12.61
CA ASN A 75 -5.06 5.18 12.50
C ASN A 75 -4.65 4.64 11.13
N SER A 76 -5.58 4.50 10.19
CA SER A 76 -5.33 3.85 8.90
C SER A 76 -6.11 4.47 7.74
N GLN A 77 -5.62 4.24 6.53
CA GLN A 77 -6.32 4.46 5.28
C GLN A 77 -6.86 3.12 4.80
N GLN A 78 -8.14 3.04 4.48
CA GLN A 78 -8.78 1.81 4.01
C GLN A 78 -8.99 1.87 2.50
N PHE A 79 -8.70 0.75 1.85
CA PHE A 79 -8.87 0.55 0.41
C PHE A 79 -9.68 -0.72 0.19
N ARG A 80 -10.53 -0.74 -0.83
CA ARG A 80 -11.37 -1.90 -1.13
C ARG A 80 -11.24 -2.28 -2.59
N HIS A 81 -10.81 -3.51 -2.85
CA HIS A 81 -10.74 -4.06 -4.19
C HIS A 81 -12.12 -4.53 -4.66
N ASP A 82 -12.33 -4.64 -5.97
CA ASP A 82 -13.64 -4.94 -6.58
C ASP A 82 -14.20 -6.32 -6.20
N ASP A 83 -13.33 -7.26 -5.82
CA ASP A 83 -13.69 -8.60 -5.35
C ASP A 83 -14.09 -8.63 -3.85
N GLY A 84 -14.14 -7.47 -3.20
CA GLY A 84 -14.57 -7.33 -1.81
C GLY A 84 -13.43 -7.28 -0.80
N MET A 85 -12.20 -7.63 -1.18
CA MET A 85 -11.04 -7.59 -0.29
C MET A 85 -10.80 -6.17 0.23
N LYS A 86 -10.59 -6.04 1.55
CA LYS A 86 -10.27 -4.77 2.20
C LYS A 86 -8.81 -4.76 2.65
N ILE A 87 -8.12 -3.64 2.44
CA ILE A 87 -6.77 -3.41 2.93
C ILE A 87 -6.74 -2.13 3.78
N ASP A 88 -6.40 -2.28 5.06
CA ASP A 88 -6.19 -1.19 5.99
C ASP A 88 -4.68 -0.92 6.09
N LEU A 89 -4.23 0.25 5.63
CA LEU A 89 -2.83 0.67 5.67
C LEU A 89 -2.60 1.69 6.77
N SER A 90 -1.65 1.42 7.65
CA SER A 90 -1.08 2.39 8.59
C SER A 90 0.44 2.42 8.49
N LYS A 91 1.07 3.36 9.19
CA LYS A 91 2.54 3.45 9.31
C LYS A 91 3.14 2.27 10.10
N ALA A 92 2.33 1.54 10.87
CA ALA A 92 2.79 0.47 11.77
C ALA A 92 2.39 -0.93 11.29
N THR A 93 1.21 -1.05 10.68
CA THR A 93 0.64 -2.33 10.25
C THR A 93 -0.11 -2.20 8.93
N VAL A 94 -0.09 -3.29 8.16
CA VAL A 94 -1.00 -3.50 7.03
C VAL A 94 -1.92 -4.66 7.39
N THR A 95 -3.23 -4.46 7.26
CA THR A 95 -4.22 -5.50 7.55
C THR A 95 -5.02 -5.80 6.30
N VAL A 96 -5.10 -7.07 5.92
CA VAL A 96 -5.93 -7.56 4.81
C VAL A 96 -7.12 -8.30 5.40
N THR A 97 -8.33 -8.08 4.88
CA THR A 97 -9.56 -8.74 5.29
C THR A 97 -10.34 -9.20 4.07
N ASP A 98 -11.09 -10.30 4.20
CA ASP A 98 -11.92 -10.89 3.14
C ASP A 98 -11.16 -11.15 1.84
N ASP A 99 -9.92 -11.66 1.94
CA ASP A 99 -9.15 -12.12 0.79
C ASP A 99 -9.90 -13.26 0.06
N PRO A 100 -10.29 -13.11 -1.22
CA PRO A 100 -11.00 -14.15 -1.96
C PRO A 100 -10.22 -15.45 -2.10
N GLN A 101 -8.87 -15.39 -2.04
CA GLN A 101 -8.04 -16.59 -2.07
C GLN A 101 -8.04 -17.31 -0.71
N ASN A 102 -8.29 -16.59 0.38
CA ASN A 102 -8.29 -17.10 1.75
C ASN A 102 -9.41 -16.45 2.60
N PRO A 103 -10.71 -16.73 2.32
CA PRO A 103 -11.86 -15.93 2.79
C PRO A 103 -12.20 -16.01 4.30
N ARG A 104 -11.23 -16.28 5.17
CA ARG A 104 -11.36 -16.22 6.64
C ARG A 104 -10.13 -15.65 7.36
N TYR A 105 -9.13 -15.19 6.62
CA TYR A 105 -7.87 -14.75 7.20
C TYR A 105 -7.78 -13.23 7.26
N ILE A 106 -7.69 -12.71 8.47
CA ILE A 106 -7.14 -11.37 8.70
C ILE A 106 -5.62 -11.54 8.72
N VAL A 107 -4.95 -11.03 7.69
CA VAL A 107 -3.48 -11.05 7.63
C VAL A 107 -2.95 -9.70 8.11
N GLY A 108 -2.17 -9.70 9.18
CA GLY A 108 -1.50 -8.52 9.72
C GLY A 108 -0.01 -8.55 9.41
N PHE A 109 0.46 -7.64 8.57
CA PHE A 109 1.89 -7.42 8.32
C PHE A 109 2.40 -6.28 9.20
N VAL A 110 3.56 -6.48 9.85
CA VAL A 110 4.23 -5.43 10.62
C VAL A 110 5.10 -4.61 9.68
N VAL A 111 4.93 -3.29 9.70
CA VAL A 111 5.72 -2.36 8.88
C VAL A 111 7.08 -2.12 9.52
N GLU A 112 8.14 -2.39 8.76
CA GLU A 112 9.53 -2.17 9.17
C GLU A 112 10.15 -0.94 8.50
N ALA A 113 9.65 -0.56 7.32
CA ALA A 113 10.01 0.68 6.66
C ALA A 113 8.86 1.24 5.81
N TYR A 114 8.59 2.53 6.01
CA TYR A 114 7.66 3.32 5.21
C TYR A 114 8.25 4.70 4.88
N TRP A 115 7.66 5.36 3.90
CA TRP A 115 7.81 6.79 3.65
C TRP A 115 6.41 7.40 3.53
N SER A 116 6.22 8.61 4.06
CA SER A 116 4.97 9.35 3.87
C SER A 116 5.25 10.81 3.53
N ALA A 117 4.40 11.38 2.68
CA ALA A 117 4.38 12.82 2.45
C ALA A 117 3.97 13.55 3.74
N ILE A 118 4.59 14.70 4.00
CA ILE A 118 4.14 15.65 5.02
C ILE A 118 3.16 16.60 4.34
N TYR A 119 1.95 16.69 4.87
CA TYR A 119 0.97 17.71 4.53
C TYR A 119 0.54 18.42 5.80
#